data_AF-A0A5E7UPY2-F1
#
_entry.id   AF-A0A5E7UPY2-F1
#
_cell.length_a   1.000
_cell.length_b   1.000
_cell.length_c   1.000
_cell.angle_alpha   90.00
_cell.angle_beta   90.00
_cell.angle_gamma   90.00
#
_symmetry.space_group_name_H-M   'P 1'
#
loop_
_entity.id
_entity.type
_entity.pdbx_description
1 polymer ?
#
loop_
_entity_poly.entity_id
_entity_poly.type
_entity_poly.pdbx_seq_one_letter_code
_entity_poly.pdbx_strand_id
1 'polypeptide(L)' 'MPRMTLDLSDEIDDTLTALARRRGITKAEAMRKAFALLVIADNEARKPGFSLGIVRERDDHTLEAVGRVVGL' A
#
# COMPACT_ATOMS: atom_id res chain seq x y z
N MET A 1 -9.28 -21.91 2.19
CA MET A 1 -8.33 -20.85 1.79
C MET A 1 -7.08 -20.98 2.66
N PRO A 2 -5.87 -20.74 2.12
CA PRO A 2 -4.66 -20.70 2.93
C PRO A 2 -4.82 -19.64 4.05
N ARG A 3 -4.36 -19.97 5.24
CA ARG A 3 -4.45 -19.12 6.43
C ARG A 3 -3.05 -18.84 6.94
N MET A 4 -2.80 -17.58 7.26
CA MET A 4 -1.55 -17.11 7.86
C MET A 4 -1.91 -16.41 9.17
N THR A 5 -1.14 -16.70 10.22
CA THR A 5 -1.18 -15.96 11.49
C THR A 5 0.10 -15.13 11.55
N LEU A 6 -0.01 -13.88 11.99
CA LEU A 6 1.09 -12.94 12.11
C LEU A 6 1.03 -12.32 13.51
N ASP A 7 2.17 -12.28 14.19
CA ASP A 7 2.33 -11.43 15.36
C ASP A 7 2.68 -10.02 14.88
N LEU A 8 1.96 -9.03 15.39
CA LEU A 8 2.13 -7.63 15.05
C LEU A 8 2.60 -6.88 16.31
N SER A 9 3.43 -5.85 16.12
CA SER A 9 3.62 -4.87 17.19
C SER A 9 2.32 -4.11 17.43
N ASP A 10 2.15 -3.62 18.65
CA ASP A 10 0.98 -2.81 19.03
C ASP A 10 0.77 -1.62 18.08
N GLU A 11 1.87 -0.96 17.69
CA GLU A 11 1.85 0.18 16.75
C GLU A 11 1.26 -0.18 15.38
N ILE A 12 1.61 -1.36 14.85
CA ILE A 12 1.08 -1.83 13.56
C ILE A 12 -0.39 -2.20 13.71
N ASP A 13 -0.77 -2.87 14.80
CA ASP A 13 -2.16 -3.25 15.06
C ASP A 13 -3.07 -2.02 15.20
N ASP A 14 -2.62 -1.00 15.93
CA ASP A 14 -3.32 0.28 16.07
C ASP A 14 -3.49 0.99 14.73
N THR A 15 -2.43 1.02 13.92
CA THR A 15 -2.46 1.59 12.57
C THR A 15 -3.47 0.88 11.69
N LEU A 16 -3.50 -0.46 11.71
CA LEU A 16 -4.47 -1.26 10.97
C LEU A 16 -5.90 -1.04 11.47
N THR A 17 -6.09 -0.94 12.80
CA THR A 17 -7.38 -0.63 13.42
C THR A 17 -7.91 0.72 12.95
N ALA A 18 -7.07 1.75 12.98
CA ALA A 18 -7.42 3.10 12.54
C ALA A 18 -7.76 3.12 11.04
N LEU A 19 -6.96 2.46 10.21
CA LEU A 19 -7.19 2.35 8.76
C LEU A 19 -8.52 1.65 8.45
N ALA A 20 -8.75 0.50 9.08
CA ALA A 20 -9.98 -0.29 8.97
C ALA A 20 -11.21 0.56 9.32
N ARG A 21 -11.15 1.26 10.47
CA ARG A 21 -12.22 2.17 10.92
C ARG A 21 -12.47 3.32 9.95
N ARG A 22 -11.42 4.03 9.51
CA ARG A 22 -11.56 5.17 8.58
C ARG A 22 -12.17 4.77 7.24
N ARG A 23 -11.90 3.55 6.76
CA ARG A 23 -12.38 3.05 5.46
C ARG A 23 -13.63 2.17 5.53
N GLY A 24 -14.14 1.89 6.73
CA GLY A 24 -15.30 1.02 6.92
C GLY A 24 -15.06 -0.42 6.46
N ILE A 25 -13.84 -0.95 6.65
CA ILE A 25 -13.46 -2.31 6.26
C ILE A 25 -12.86 -3.07 7.46
N THR A 26 -12.72 -4.39 7.34
CA THR A 26 -12.02 -5.21 8.34
C THR A 26 -10.50 -5.11 8.23
N LYS A 27 -9.78 -5.42 9.32
CA LYS A 27 -8.30 -5.55 9.29
C LYS A 27 -7.84 -6.57 8.24
N ALA A 28 -8.57 -7.68 8.09
CA ALA A 28 -8.26 -8.70 7.09
C ALA A 28 -8.38 -8.15 5.65
N GLU A 29 -9.37 -7.31 5.36
CA GLU A 29 -9.49 -6.63 4.07
C GLU A 29 -8.38 -5.62 3.84
N ALA A 30 -8.02 -4.85 4.88
CA ALA A 30 -6.91 -3.92 4.82
C ALA A 30 -5.59 -4.65 4.49
N MET A 31 -5.32 -5.77 5.17
CA MET A 31 -4.14 -6.60 4.92
C MET A 31 -4.15 -7.21 3.51
N ARG A 32 -5.30 -7.68 3.00
CA ARG A 32 -5.40 -8.16 1.62
C ARG A 32 -5.04 -7.07 0.61
N LYS A 33 -5.49 -5.84 0.83
CA LYS A 33 -5.14 -4.69 -0.04
C LYS A 33 -3.66 -4.32 0.06
N ALA A 34 -3.08 -4.35 1.25
CA ALA A 34 -1.65 -4.12 1.45
C ALA A 34 -0.80 -5.16 0.71
N PHE A 35 -1.16 -6.45 0.80
CA PHE A 35 -0.50 -7.51 0.04
C PHE A 35 -0.63 -7.32 -1.47
N ALA A 36 -1.81 -6.93 -1.97
CA ALA A 36 -1.98 -6.64 -3.40
C ALA A 36 -1.08 -5.49 -3.88
N LEU A 37 -0.94 -4.44 -3.07
CA LEU A 37 -0.02 -3.34 -3.37
C LEU A 37 1.44 -3.80 -3.38
N LEU A 38 1.85 -4.63 -2.42
CA LEU A 38 3.20 -5.20 -2.36
C LEU A 38 3.53 -5.99 -3.64
N VAL A 39 2.61 -6.82 -4.11
CA VAL A 39 2.79 -7.59 -5.36
C VAL A 39 2.95 -6.66 -6.57
N ILE A 40 2.14 -5.60 -6.66
CA ILE A 40 2.28 -4.62 -7.74
C ILE A 40 3.63 -3.92 -7.65
N ALA A 41 4.03 -3.48 -6.46
CA ALA A 41 5.30 -2.79 -6.26
C ALA A 41 6.50 -3.65 -6.64
N ASP A 42 6.55 -4.91 -6.19
CA ASP A 42 7.61 -5.86 -6.55
C ASP A 42 7.66 -6.12 -8.06
N ASN A 43 6.49 -6.30 -8.70
CA ASN A 43 6.41 -6.52 -10.15
C ASN A 43 6.89 -5.31 -10.95
N GLU A 44 6.52 -4.09 -10.56
CA GLU A 44 6.95 -2.88 -11.26
C GLU A 44 8.43 -2.55 -11.00
N ALA A 45 8.92 -2.75 -9.77
CA ALA A 45 10.32 -2.48 -9.41
C ALA A 45 11.32 -3.37 -10.17
N ARG A 46 10.90 -4.55 -10.62
CA ARG A 46 11.73 -5.47 -11.42
C ARG A 46 11.87 -5.06 -12.89
N LYS A 47 11.00 -4.18 -13.39
CA LYS A 47 11.05 -3.75 -14.80
C LYS A 47 12.09 -2.65 -15.00
N PRO A 48 13.01 -2.78 -15.98
CA PRO A 48 14.00 -1.73 -16.26
C PRO A 48 13.33 -0.39 -16.57
N GLY A 49 13.74 0.67 -15.87
CA GLY A 49 13.24 2.03 -16.08
C GLY A 49 11.93 2.36 -15.35
N PHE A 50 11.34 1.43 -14.60
CA PHE A 50 10.14 1.68 -13.80
C PHE A 50 10.49 1.92 -12.33
N SER A 51 9.67 2.71 -11.65
CA SER A 51 9.75 2.94 -10.20
C SER A 51 8.37 3.24 -9.64
N LEU A 52 8.18 3.02 -8.34
CA LEU A 52 6.95 3.41 -7.67
C LEU A 52 7.02 4.88 -7.25
N GLY A 53 6.07 5.68 -7.73
CA GLY A 53 6.00 7.12 -7.46
C GLY A 53 4.75 7.51 -6.68
N ILE A 54 4.85 8.60 -5.93
CA ILE A 54 3.69 9.33 -5.42
C ILE A 54 3.36 10.40 -6.44
N VAL A 55 2.13 10.40 -6.93
CA VAL A 55 1.64 11.39 -7.90
C VAL A 55 0.64 12.34 -7.26
N ARG A 56 0.67 13.60 -7.68
CA ARG A 56 -0.35 14.60 -7.41
C ARG A 56 -1.13 14.86 -8.69
N GLU A 57 -2.44 14.76 -8.62
CA GLU A 57 -3.32 15.21 -9.70
C GLU A 57 -3.48 16.73 -9.60
N ARG A 58 -3.29 17.42 -10.73
CA ARG A 58 -3.48 18.88 -10.86
C ARG A 58 -4.90 19.21 -11.31
N ASP A 59 -5.24 20.50 -11.28
CA ASP A 59 -6.57 21.00 -11.69
C ASP A 59 -6.90 20.67 -13.17
N ASP A 60 -5.88 20.47 -14.01
CA ASP A 60 -6.00 20.06 -15.41
C ASP A 60 -6.01 18.53 -15.62
N HIS A 61 -6.14 17.76 -14.54
CA HIS A 61 -6.08 16.29 -14.51
C HIS A 61 -4.73 15.68 -14.94
N THR A 62 -3.68 16.48 -15.11
CA THR A 62 -2.34 15.93 -15.33
C THR A 62 -1.77 15.37 -14.03
N LEU A 63 -0.99 14.30 -14.15
CA LEU A 63 -0.30 13.68 -13.02
C LEU A 63 1.13 14.18 -12.94
N GLU A 64 1.47 14.80 -11.81
CA GLU A 64 2.82 15.23 -11.48
C GLU A 64 3.45 14.24 -10.50
N ALA A 65 4.63 13.71 -10.83
CA ALA A 65 5.42 12.93 -9.89
C ALA A 65 6.01 13.86 -8.82
N VAL A 66 5.59 13.67 -7.57
CA VAL A 66 6.03 14.49 -6.42
C VAL A 66 6.98 13.76 -5.47
N GLY A 67 7.12 12.45 -5.64
CA GLY A 67 8.06 11.65 -4.85
C GLY A 67 8.27 10.26 -5.43
N ARG A 68 9.39 9.63 -5.05
CA ARG A 68 9.69 8.24 -5.36
C ARG A 68 9.70 7.43 -4.07
N VAL A 69 9.00 6.30 -4.06
CA VAL A 69 9.06 5.35 -2.95
C VAL A 69 10.32 4.50 -3.09
N VAL A 70 11.09 4.39 -2.00
CA VAL A 70 12.32 3.59 -1.94
C VAL A 70 12.23 2.65 -0.73
N GLY A 71 12.70 1.40 -0.89
CA GLY A 71 12.76 0.44 0.21
C GLY A 71 11.44 -0.21 0.60
N LEU A 72 10.57 -0.52 -0.38
CA LEU A 72 9.42 -1.42 -0.17
C LEU A 72 9.87 -2.88 -0.02
#